data_AF-A0A527H025-F1
#
_entry.id   AF-A0A527H025-F1
#
_cell.length_a   1.000
_cell.length_b   1.000
_cell.length_c   1.000
_cell.angle_alpha   90.00
_cell.angle_beta   90.00
_cell.angle_gamma   90.00
#
_symmetry.space_group_name_H-M   'P 1'
#
loop_
_entity.id
_entity.type
_entity.pdbx_description
1 polymer ?
#
loop_
_entity_poly.entity_id
_entity_poly.type
_entity_poly.pdbx_seq_one_letter_code
_entity_poly.pdbx_strand_id
1 'polypeptide(L)'
;PVKSYLDRYSYPDRRDPNYIVFEADDARYMNHADEPNCDVSSPEESFALRDIAPGEELTCNYNHFFETGFDFLGDRHLSEDSV
;
A
#
# COMPACT_ATOMS: atom_id res chain seq x y z
N PRO A 1 -21.26 -6.55 -5.41
CA PRO A 1 -20.79 -5.33 -4.73
C PRO A 1 -19.60 -5.59 -3.80
N VAL A 2 -19.77 -6.35 -2.70
CA VAL A 2 -18.68 -6.66 -1.75
C VAL A 2 -17.59 -7.53 -2.36
N LYS A 3 -17.96 -8.64 -3.01
CA LYS A 3 -16.96 -9.56 -3.61
C LYS A 3 -16.02 -8.83 -4.56
N SER A 4 -16.55 -8.11 -5.54
CA SER A 4 -15.75 -7.37 -6.54
C SER A 4 -14.86 -6.30 -5.91
N TYR A 5 -15.28 -5.72 -4.79
CA TYR A 5 -14.49 -4.74 -4.06
C TYR A 5 -13.32 -5.40 -3.34
N LEU A 6 -13.57 -6.51 -2.64
CA LEU A 6 -12.52 -7.32 -2.01
C LEU A 6 -11.57 -7.90 -3.05
N ASP A 7 -12.06 -8.45 -4.16
CA ASP A 7 -11.24 -8.96 -5.26
C ASP A 7 -10.26 -7.90 -5.80
N ARG A 8 -10.62 -6.61 -5.70
CA ARG A 8 -9.78 -5.49 -6.18
C ARG A 8 -8.84 -4.92 -5.12
N TYR A 9 -9.27 -4.85 -3.86
CA TYR A 9 -8.58 -4.09 -2.81
C TYR A 9 -8.05 -4.94 -1.66
N SER A 10 -8.18 -6.27 -1.75
CA SER A 10 -7.56 -7.20 -0.80
C SER A 10 -6.43 -7.98 -1.45
N TYR A 11 -5.56 -8.53 -0.62
CA TYR A 11 -4.44 -9.39 -1.02
C TYR A 11 -4.32 -10.58 -0.05
N PRO A 12 -3.68 -11.69 -0.42
CA PRO A 12 -3.53 -12.84 0.48
C PRO A 12 -2.71 -12.48 1.73
N ASP A 13 -3.10 -12.98 2.92
CA ASP A 13 -2.23 -12.87 4.11
C ASP A 13 -0.94 -13.66 3.87
N ARG A 14 0.19 -13.07 4.29
CA ARG A 14 1.52 -13.62 4.02
C ARG A 14 1.88 -14.80 4.91
N ARG A 15 1.23 -14.92 6.06
CA ARG A 15 1.45 -15.98 7.05
C ARG A 15 0.52 -17.16 6.79
N ASP A 16 -0.72 -16.90 6.36
CA ASP A 16 -1.72 -17.92 6.05
C ASP A 16 -2.54 -17.59 4.78
N PRO A 17 -2.34 -18.32 3.67
CA PRO A 17 -3.02 -18.06 2.41
C PRO A 17 -4.52 -18.36 2.41
N ASN A 18 -5.08 -18.91 3.51
CA ASN A 18 -6.53 -19.06 3.67
C ASN A 18 -7.23 -17.74 4.03
N TYR A 19 -6.47 -16.70 4.37
CA TYR A 19 -6.99 -15.37 4.69
C TYR A 19 -6.64 -14.36 3.60
N ILE A 20 -7.49 -13.34 3.50
CA ILE A 20 -7.22 -12.12 2.74
C ILE A 20 -7.11 -10.95 3.72
N VAL A 21 -6.21 -10.02 3.40
CA VAL A 21 -6.02 -8.76 4.11
C VAL A 21 -6.72 -7.66 3.33
N PHE A 22 -7.55 -6.89 4.03
CA PHE A 22 -8.21 -5.71 3.50
C PHE A 22 -7.87 -4.51 4.41
N GLU A 23 -7.08 -3.58 3.88
CA GLU A 23 -6.68 -2.35 4.58
C GLU A 23 -7.84 -1.37 4.62
N ALA A 24 -8.62 -1.40 5.70
CA ALA A 24 -9.80 -0.56 5.89
C ALA A 24 -9.45 0.91 6.20
N ASP A 25 -8.19 1.19 6.53
CA ASP A 25 -7.63 2.52 6.81
C ASP A 25 -7.03 3.20 5.57
N ASP A 26 -7.18 2.59 4.40
CA ASP A 26 -6.67 3.07 3.12
C ASP A 26 -5.12 3.06 2.98
N ALA A 27 -4.39 2.36 3.86
CA ALA A 27 -2.93 2.21 3.77
C ALA A 27 -2.44 1.64 2.42
N ARG A 28 -3.31 0.91 1.70
CA ARG A 28 -3.08 0.43 0.33
C ARG A 28 -2.77 1.50 -0.72
N TYR A 29 -2.96 2.78 -0.40
CA TYR A 29 -2.61 3.90 -1.29
C TYR A 29 -1.29 4.58 -0.95
N MET A 30 -0.57 4.15 0.09
CA MET A 30 0.74 4.71 0.39
C MET A 30 1.75 4.34 -0.68
N ASN A 31 2.49 5.34 -1.16
CA ASN A 31 3.55 5.15 -2.14
C ASN A 31 4.86 4.74 -1.49
N HIS A 32 5.77 4.21 -2.31
CA HIS A 32 7.11 3.86 -1.88
C HIS A 32 8.04 5.09 -1.79
N ALA A 33 8.90 5.12 -0.77
CA ALA A 33 10.13 5.92 -0.76
C ALA A 33 11.29 5.11 -0.15
N ASP A 34 12.53 5.36 -0.61
CA ASP A 34 13.74 4.79 -0.02
C ASP A 34 13.99 5.32 1.41
N GLU A 35 13.60 6.58 1.65
CA GLU A 35 13.65 7.26 2.95
C GLU A 35 12.22 7.67 3.37
N PRO A 36 11.38 6.71 3.81
CA PRO A 36 9.97 6.95 4.09
C PRO A 36 9.74 7.75 5.38
N ASN A 37 8.53 8.31 5.54
CA ASN A 37 8.10 8.91 6.81
C ASN A 37 7.24 7.97 7.68
N CYS A 38 6.85 6.80 7.16
CA CYS A 38 6.18 5.74 7.91
C CYS A 38 6.95 4.41 7.87
N ASP A 39 7.07 3.76 9.03
CA ASP A 39 7.52 2.38 9.18
C ASP A 39 6.32 1.43 9.13
N VAL A 40 6.42 0.40 8.28
CA VAL A 40 5.41 -0.62 8.02
C VAL A 40 6.00 -2.04 8.14
N SER A 41 7.12 -2.17 8.85
CA SER A 41 7.78 -3.45 9.08
C SER A 41 6.97 -4.39 9.97
N SER A 42 6.05 -3.84 10.78
CA SER A 42 5.03 -4.59 11.50
C SER A 42 3.85 -4.91 10.59
N PRO A 43 3.32 -6.14 10.59
CA PRO A 43 2.15 -6.50 9.78
C PRO A 43 0.83 -5.89 10.28
N GLU A 44 0.81 -5.36 11.50
CA GLU A 44 -0.43 -4.97 12.20
C GLU A 44 -0.53 -3.44 12.37
N GLU A 45 0.58 -2.72 12.26
CA GLU A 45 0.67 -1.32 12.66
C GLU A 45 1.63 -0.54 11.77
N SER A 46 1.33 0.73 11.54
CA SER A 46 2.21 1.69 10.86
C SER A 46 2.62 2.80 11.84
N PHE A 47 3.90 3.14 11.87
CA PHE A 47 4.43 4.16 12.79
C PHE A 47 5.05 5.33 12.03
N ALA A 48 4.83 6.55 12.50
CA ALA A 48 5.57 7.71 12.00
C ALA A 48 7.03 7.64 12.46
N LEU A 49 7.97 7.80 11.53
CA LEU A 49 9.42 7.82 11.80
C LEU A 49 9.92 9.20 12.26
N ARG A 50 9.12 10.24 12.00
CA ARG A 50 9.37 11.64 12.34
C ARG A 50 8.06 12.40 12.36
N ASP A 51 8.10 13.67 12.74
CA ASP A 51 6.96 14.57 12.58
C ASP A 51 6.57 14.69 11.09
N ILE A 52 5.26 14.69 10.82
CA ILE A 52 4.66 14.76 9.48
C ILE A 52 3.72 15.96 9.44
N ALA A 53 3.90 16.86 8.47
CA ALA A 53 3.10 18.06 8.36
C ALA A 53 1.74 17.78 7.67
N PRO A 54 0.68 18.56 7.94
CA PRO A 54 -0.57 18.47 7.18
C PRO A 54 -0.34 18.68 5.68
N GLY A 55 -0.83 17.76 4.86
CA GLY A 55 -0.67 17.78 3.40
C GLY A 55 0.65 17.18 2.89
N GLU A 56 1.55 16.76 3.78
CA GLU A 56 2.69 15.93 3.41
C GLU A 56 2.23 14.52 3.01
N GLU A 57 2.81 13.96 1.96
CA GLU A 57 2.51 12.59 1.51
C GLU A 57 3.02 11.56 2.51
N LEU A 58 2.18 10.57 2.85
CA LEU A 58 2.60 9.40 3.63
C LEU A 58 3.27 8.38 2.69
N THR A 59 4.49 7.98 3.02
CA THR A 59 5.31 7.06 2.23
C THR A 59 5.83 5.92 3.09
N CYS A 60 6.02 4.74 2.51
CA CYS A 60 6.62 3.57 3.17
C CYS A 60 7.70 2.87 2.33
N ASN A 61 8.40 1.92 2.94
CA ASN A 61 9.35 1.09 2.22
C ASN A 61 8.71 -0.22 1.73
N TYR A 62 8.48 -0.35 0.41
CA TYR A 62 7.90 -1.54 -0.20
C TYR A 62 8.81 -2.77 -0.10
N ASN A 63 10.09 -2.63 0.25
CA ASN A 63 10.95 -3.79 0.51
C ASN A 63 10.51 -4.60 1.74
N HIS A 64 9.67 -4.05 2.62
CA HIS A 64 8.97 -4.84 3.65
C HIS A 64 7.90 -5.77 3.07
N PHE A 65 7.53 -5.57 1.81
CA PHE A 65 6.44 -6.27 1.15
C PHE A 65 6.89 -7.28 0.10
N PHE A 66 8.05 -7.04 -0.53
CA PHE A 66 8.55 -7.86 -1.62
C PHE A 66 9.98 -8.34 -1.37
N GLU A 67 10.16 -9.64 -1.14
CA GLU A 67 11.49 -10.24 -0.90
C GLU A 67 12.41 -10.19 -2.13
N THR A 68 11.83 -10.12 -3.33
CA THR A 68 12.56 -10.20 -4.61
C THR A 68 12.57 -8.88 -5.38
N GLY A 69 12.13 -7.79 -4.74
CA GLY A 69 11.96 -6.48 -5.38
C GLY A 69 10.59 -6.30 -6.04
N PHE A 70 10.34 -5.10 -6.54
CA PHE A 70 9.10 -4.71 -7.21
C PHE A 70 9.39 -3.74 -8.35
N ASP A 71 8.52 -3.73 -9.36
CA ASP A 71 8.58 -2.81 -10.48
C ASP A 71 7.51 -1.74 -10.34
N PHE A 72 7.88 -0.49 -10.58
CA PHE A 72 6.92 0.59 -10.70
C PHE A 72 6.16 0.48 -12.02
N LEU A 73 4.84 0.41 -11.93
CA LEU A 73 3.96 0.36 -13.09
C LEU A 73 3.86 1.71 -13.83
N GLY A 74 4.52 2.76 -13.32
CA GLY A 74 4.46 4.12 -13.85
C GLY A 74 3.11 4.80 -13.60
N ASP A 75 2.94 5.99 -14.19
CA ASP A 75 1.67 6.70 -14.12
C ASP A 75 0.58 5.89 -14.83
N ARG A 76 -0.59 5.76 -14.18
CA ARG A 76 -1.78 5.32 -14.88
C ARG A 76 -2.11 6.40 -15.91
N HIS A 77 -1.80 6.13 -17.18
CA HIS A 77 -2.28 6.95 -18.26
C HIS A 77 -3.80 6.97 -18.15
N LEU A 78 -4.38 8.15 -17.95
CA LEU A 78 -5.82 8.34 -18.14
C LEU A 78 -6.06 8.06 -19.62
N SER A 79 -6.61 6.89 -19.95
CA SER A 79 -7.17 6.68 -21.27
C SER A 79 -8.22 7.76 -21.51
N GLU A 80 -8.18 8.41 -22.66
CA GLU A 80 -9.05 9.53 -23.06
C GLU A 80 -10.55 9.24 -22.91
N ASP A 81 -10.94 7.98 -22.72
CA ASP A 81 -12.32 7.50 -22.54
C ASP A 81 -12.94 7.82 -21.17
N SER A 82 -12.30 8.64 -20.32
CA SER A 82 -12.81 8.99 -18.97
C SER A 82 -13.43 10.39 -18.87
N VAL A 83 -13.75 11.04 -19.99
CA VAL A 83 -14.44 12.35 -20.03
C VAL A 83 -15.78 12.26 -20.74
#